data_AF-A0A929B2M9-F1
#
_entry.id   AF-A0A929B2M9-F1
#
_cell.length_a   1.000
_cell.length_b   1.000
_cell.length_c   1.000
_cell.angle_alpha   90.00
_cell.angle_beta   90.00
_cell.angle_gamma   90.00
#
_symmetry.space_group_name_H-M   'P 1'
#
loop_
_entity.id
_entity.type
_entity.pdbx_description
1 polymer ?
#
loop_
_entity_poly.entity_id
_entity_poly.type
_entity_poly.pdbx_seq_one_letter_code
_entity_poly.pdbx_strand_id
1 'polypeptide(L)'
;MLVAQLWSGAVVIADNLPAHKVNGISESIEAVGAKLIYLSPYSPQFNPIEQWWSCLKAQLRKIRATTRQALELALLRTRPWRDR
;
A
#
# COMPACT_ATOMS: atom_id res chain seq x y z
N MET A 1 7.85 -7.77 -7.18
CA MET A 1 8.37 -8.38 -5.93
C MET A 1 8.97 -7.26 -5.10
N LEU A 2 8.58 -7.10 -3.82
CA LEU A 2 9.01 -5.95 -2.99
C LEU A 2 10.51 -5.93 -2.72
N VAL A 3 11.08 -7.06 -2.27
CA VAL A 3 12.49 -7.18 -1.84
C VAL A 3 13.47 -6.72 -2.92
N ALA A 4 13.22 -7.04 -4.19
CA ALA A 4 14.07 -6.63 -5.31
C ALA A 4 14.13 -5.11 -5.55
N GLN A 5 13.26 -4.32 -4.90
CA GLN A 5 13.24 -2.86 -5.01
C GLN A 5 13.80 -2.15 -3.75
N LEU A 6 14.26 -2.90 -2.75
CA LEU A 6 14.81 -2.33 -1.52
C LEU A 6 16.31 -2.05 -1.66
N TRP A 7 16.78 -1.10 -0.87
CA TRP A 7 18.20 -0.75 -0.72
C TRP A 7 18.59 -0.80 0.76
N SER A 8 19.89 -0.92 1.05
CA SER A 8 20.39 -0.89 2.42
C SER A 8 20.02 0.42 3.11
N GLY A 9 19.45 0.34 4.31
CA GLY A 9 18.92 1.47 5.07
C GLY A 9 17.49 1.88 4.71
N ALA A 10 16.84 1.26 3.73
CA ALA A 10 15.42 1.49 3.47
C ALA A 10 14.55 1.10 4.68
N VAL A 11 13.42 1.76 4.84
CA VAL A 11 12.43 1.45 5.88
C VAL A 11 11.11 1.09 5.21
N VAL A 12 10.65 -0.13 5.45
CA VAL A 12 9.33 -0.61 5.04
C VAL A 12 8.38 -0.38 6.22
N ILE A 13 7.35 0.42 5.98
CA ILE A 13 6.25 0.64 6.94
C ILE A 13 5.09 -0.26 6.51
N ALA A 14 4.64 -1.15 7.39
CA ALA A 14 3.54 -2.07 7.14
C ALA A 14 2.42 -1.89 8.18
N ASP A 15 1.18 -2.11 7.74
CA ASP A 15 0.05 -2.21 8.67
C ASP A 15 0.20 -3.42 9.59
N ASN A 16 -0.41 -3.37 10.77
CA ASN A 16 -0.30 -4.40 11.82
C ASN A 16 -1.15 -5.65 11.56
N LEU A 17 -1.72 -5.81 10.36
CA LEU A 17 -2.50 -6.97 9.97
C LEU A 17 -1.71 -8.29 10.10
N PRO A 18 -2.28 -9.36 10.67
CA PRO A 18 -1.60 -10.67 10.76
C PRO A 18 -1.10 -11.22 9.42
N ALA A 19 -1.75 -10.89 8.30
CA ALA A 19 -1.31 -11.28 6.96
C ALA A 19 0.06 -10.68 6.56
N HIS A 20 0.50 -9.59 7.20
CA HIS A 20 1.82 -9.01 6.96
C HIS A 20 2.92 -9.62 7.84
N LYS A 21 2.57 -10.49 8.79
CA LYS A 21 3.49 -11.10 9.77
C LYS A 21 3.75 -12.57 9.50
N VAL A 22 3.56 -13.02 8.27
CA VAL A 22 3.87 -14.41 7.90
C VAL A 22 5.39 -14.63 7.93
N ASN A 23 5.80 -15.84 8.32
CA ASN A 23 7.21 -16.20 8.44
C ASN A 23 7.98 -15.91 7.15
N GLY A 24 9.19 -15.36 7.29
CA GLY A 24 10.07 -15.05 6.17
C GLY A 24 9.97 -13.61 5.65
N ILE A 25 8.94 -12.84 5.99
CA ILE A 25 8.82 -11.44 5.54
C ILE A 25 9.91 -10.56 6.16
N SER A 26 10.07 -10.60 7.48
CA SER A 26 11.08 -9.76 8.17
C SER A 26 12.48 -10.15 7.73
N GLU A 27 12.74 -11.46 7.68
CA GLU A 27 14.02 -12.03 7.29
C GLU A 27 14.40 -11.63 5.86
N SER A 28 13.45 -11.68 4.92
CA SER A 28 13.71 -11.31 3.52
C SER A 28 13.97 -9.81 3.34
N ILE A 29 13.35 -8.96 4.16
CA ILE A 29 13.56 -7.50 4.12
C ILE A 29 14.90 -7.14 4.77
N GLU A 30 15.19 -7.71 5.94
CA GLU A 30 16.41 -7.46 6.70
C GLU A 30 17.66 -8.00 5.99
N ALA A 31 17.54 -9.08 5.21
CA ALA A 31 18.63 -9.62 4.40
C ALA A 31 19.20 -8.61 3.36
N VAL A 32 18.41 -7.61 2.95
CA VAL A 32 18.86 -6.53 2.04
C VAL A 32 19.44 -5.33 2.81
N GLY A 33 19.48 -5.40 4.14
CA GLY A 33 19.88 -4.29 5.02
C GLY A 33 18.79 -3.25 5.23
N ALA A 34 17.53 -3.56 4.87
CA ALA A 34 16.37 -2.72 5.14
C ALA A 34 15.77 -3.04 6.53
N LYS A 35 14.86 -2.18 7.01
CA LYS A 35 14.13 -2.35 8.28
C LYS A 35 12.64 -2.47 8.03
N LEU A 36 11.97 -3.35 8.75
CA LEU A 36 10.51 -3.47 8.77
C LEU A 36 9.94 -2.86 10.05
N ILE A 37 8.99 -1.94 9.92
CA ILE A 37 8.28 -1.32 11.04
C ILE A 37 6.79 -1.57 10.84
N TYR A 38 6.17 -2.23 11.82
CA TYR A 38 4.72 -2.36 11.89
C TYR A 38 4.11 -1.17 12.62
N LEU A 39 3.03 -0.63 12.09
CA LEU A 39 2.28 0.43 12.76
C LEU A 39 1.61 -0.07 14.04
N SER A 40 1.38 0.83 14.99
CA SER A 40 0.54 0.53 16.16
C SER A 40 -0.89 0.17 15.72
N PRO A 41 -1.58 -0.73 16.44
CA PRO A 41 -2.97 -1.07 16.13
C PRO A 41 -3.84 0.18 15.99
N TYR A 42 -4.80 0.16 15.06
CA TYR A 42 -5.78 1.22 14.86
C TYR A 42 -5.17 2.63 14.69
N SER A 43 -3.99 2.73 14.07
CA SER A 43 -3.30 4.00 13.86
C SER A 43 -3.21 4.41 12.38
N PRO A 44 -4.35 4.54 11.67
CA PRO A 44 -4.37 4.82 10.24
C PRO A 44 -3.76 6.18 9.88
N GLN A 45 -3.72 7.13 10.82
CA GLN A 45 -3.07 8.43 10.64
C GLN A 45 -1.57 8.32 10.36
N PHE A 46 -0.93 7.21 10.72
CA PHE A 46 0.48 6.97 10.47
C PHE A 46 0.74 6.14 9.21
N ASN A 47 -0.30 5.74 8.47
CA ASN A 47 -0.16 4.97 7.25
C ASN A 47 -0.24 5.88 6.01
N PRO A 48 0.88 6.19 5.33
CA PRO A 48 0.91 7.17 4.25
C PRO A 48 0.02 6.82 3.04
N ILE A 49 -0.32 5.53 2.87
CA ILE A 49 -1.18 5.07 1.77
C ILE A 49 -2.65 5.42 1.99
N GLU A 50 -3.09 5.73 3.21
CA GLU A 50 -4.51 5.98 3.50
C GLU A 50 -5.05 7.22 2.78
N GLN A 51 -4.24 8.29 2.71
CA GLN A 51 -4.60 9.48 1.94
C GLN A 51 -4.74 9.18 0.46
N TRP A 52 -3.84 8.33 -0.07
CA TRP A 52 -3.90 7.89 -1.46
C TRP A 52 -5.17 7.09 -1.75
N TRP A 53 -5.50 6.12 -0.88
CA TRP A 53 -6.73 5.34 -0.99
C TRP A 53 -7.99 6.21 -0.87
N SER A 54 -7.97 7.24 -0.02
CA SER A 54 -9.08 8.19 0.09
C SER A 54 -9.33 8.90 -1.25
N CYS A 55 -8.27 9.42 -1.87
CA CYS A 55 -8.35 10.06 -3.19
C CYS A 55 -8.83 9.09 -4.27
N LEU A 56 -8.22 7.89 -4.36
CA LEU A 56 -8.62 6.88 -5.34
C LEU A 56 -10.10 6.50 -5.19
N LYS A 57 -10.56 6.21 -3.97
CA LYS A 57 -11.96 5.86 -3.70
C LYS A 57 -12.90 6.99 -4.11
N ALA A 58 -12.55 8.25 -3.87
CA ALA A 58 -13.34 9.40 -4.30
C ALA A 58 -13.48 9.46 -5.83
N GLN A 59 -12.40 9.20 -6.58
CA GLN A 59 -12.46 9.14 -8.05
C GLN A 59 -13.31 7.95 -8.53
N LEU A 60 -13.11 6.76 -7.99
CA LEU A 60 -13.85 5.55 -8.39
C LEU A 60 -15.35 5.65 -8.11
N ARG A 61 -15.76 6.28 -7.00
CA ARG A 61 -17.18 6.51 -6.67
C ARG A 61 -17.91 7.38 -7.70
N LYS A 62 -17.19 8.28 -8.40
CA LYS A 62 -17.77 9.07 -9.50
C LYS A 62 -18.03 8.22 -10.75
N ILE A 63 -17.19 7.21 -10.98
CA ILE A 63 -17.28 6.31 -12.15
C ILE A 63 -18.41 5.28 -11.97
N ARG A 64 -18.73 4.89 -10.73
CA ARG A 64 -19.83 3.96 -10.40
C ARG A 64 -19.76 2.62 -11.16
N ALA A 65 -18.56 2.06 -11.30
CA ALA A 65 -18.36 0.74 -11.89
C ALA A 65 -19.05 -0.35 -11.06
N THR A 66 -19.87 -1.20 -11.69
CA THR A 66 -20.62 -2.28 -11.04
C THR A 66 -20.16 -3.67 -11.43
N THR A 67 -19.22 -3.78 -12.39
CA THR A 67 -18.60 -5.04 -12.77
C THR A 67 -17.10 -5.01 -12.49
N ARG A 68 -16.50 -6.19 -12.35
CA ARG A 68 -15.05 -6.31 -12.18
C ARG A 68 -14.28 -5.68 -13.34
N GLN A 69 -14.67 -5.96 -14.60
CA GLN A 69 -13.99 -5.38 -15.75
C GLN A 69 -14.12 -3.85 -15.78
N ALA A 70 -15.29 -3.31 -15.45
CA ALA A 70 -15.48 -1.87 -15.39
C ALA A 70 -14.62 -1.22 -14.29
N LEU A 71 -14.45 -1.90 -13.14
CA LEU A 71 -13.56 -1.43 -12.06
C LEU A 71 -12.09 -1.48 -12.47
N GLU A 72 -11.64 -2.54 -13.13
CA GLU A 72 -10.27 -2.66 -13.64
C GLU A 72 -9.95 -1.57 -14.67
N LEU A 73 -10.88 -1.28 -15.60
CA LEU A 73 -10.75 -0.18 -16.55
C LEU A 73 -10.77 1.20 -15.86
N ALA A 74 -11.56 1.36 -14.79
CA ALA A 74 -11.59 2.58 -14.01
C ALA A 74 -10.25 2.82 -13.29
N LEU A 75 -9.66 1.79 -12.69
CA LEU A 75 -8.36 1.86 -12.02
C LEU A 75 -7.25 2.35 -12.96
N LEU A 76 -7.22 1.86 -14.20
CA LEU A 76 -6.24 2.29 -15.21
C LEU A 76 -6.37 3.77 -15.61
N ARG A 77 -7.57 4.34 -15.49
CA ARG A 77 -7.87 5.74 -15.82
C ARG A 77 -7.66 6.70 -14.65
N THR A 78 -7.81 6.24 -13.42
CA THR A 78 -7.59 7.06 -12.23
C THR A 78 -6.11 7.43 -12.04
N ARG A 79 -5.86 8.61 -11.46
CA ARG A 79 -4.51 9.12 -11.15
C ARG A 79 -4.53 9.81 -9.78
N PRO A 80 -4.50 9.05 -8.67
CA PRO A 80 -4.83 9.61 -7.35
C PRO A 80 -3.81 10.61 -6.80
N TRP A 81 -2.64 10.73 -7.44
CA TRP A 81 -1.58 11.70 -7.10
C TRP A 81 -1.53 12.93 -8.02
N ARG A 82 -2.20 12.94 -9.19
CA ARG A 82 -2.04 14.03 -10.18
C ARG A 82 -3.02 15.20 -10.00
N ASP A 83 -4.05 15.03 -9.16
CA ASP A 83 -5.16 16.00 -9.06
C ASP A 83 -5.08 16.86 -7.78
N ARG A 84 -3.89 17.26 -7.34
CA ARG A 84 -3.69 18.32 -6.34
C ARG A 84 -2.85 19.45 -6.92
#